data_AF-A0AAX1FQ53-F1
#
_entry.id   AF-A0AAX1FQ53-F1
#
_cell.length_a   1.000
_cell.length_b   1.000
_cell.length_c   1.000
_cell.angle_alpha   90.00
_cell.angle_beta   90.00
_cell.angle_gamma   90.00
#
_symmetry.space_group_name_H-M   'P 1'
#
loop_
_entity.id
_entity.type
_entity.pdbx_description
1 polymer ?
#
loop_
_entity_poly.entity_id
_entity_poly.type
_entity_poly.pdbx_seq_one_letter_code
_entity_poly.pdbx_strand_id
1 'polypeptide(L)'
;MRPPPLPVFIGREHDNFEEIFNNYTKPLKVNLWLSAAWLIGLATVVVLMNTLDFLKPEQESIGGWFERSGALLGVCGMLVEFRLKTIDNIIQNASMKFTPDVFQEFVRYERYKGYFHKLVLSYAIIGAIMWSYGSPVLFGLRHISMWIYS
;
A
#
# COMPACT_ATOMS: atom_id res chain seq x y z
N MET A 1 -48.22 -8.75 -7.54
CA MET A 1 -47.02 -8.50 -6.73
C MET A 1 -46.50 -7.13 -7.11
N ARG A 2 -46.33 -6.20 -6.16
CA ARG A 2 -45.64 -4.93 -6.47
C ARG A 2 -44.16 -5.23 -6.70
N PRO A 3 -43.53 -4.66 -7.74
CA PRO A 3 -42.09 -4.75 -7.87
C PRO A 3 -41.42 -4.15 -6.62
N PRO A 4 -40.27 -4.69 -6.19
CA PRO A 4 -39.52 -4.08 -5.10
C PRO A 4 -39.21 -2.62 -5.48
N PRO A 5 -39.27 -1.68 -4.52
CA PRO A 5 -38.87 -0.31 -4.78
C PRO A 5 -37.44 -0.30 -5.31
N LEU A 6 -37.22 0.39 -6.43
CA LEU A 6 -35.88 0.57 -6.97
C LEU A 6 -35.01 1.26 -5.91
N PRO A 7 -33.72 0.88 -5.78
CA PRO A 7 -32.82 1.57 -4.86
C PRO A 7 -32.81 3.05 -5.21
N VAL A 8 -33.16 3.90 -4.24
CA VAL A 8 -33.07 5.35 -4.39
C VAL A 8 -31.59 5.69 -4.35
N PHE A 9 -31.02 5.91 -5.53
CA PHE A 9 -29.65 6.38 -5.65
C PHE A 9 -29.57 7.81 -5.12
N ILE A 10 -28.51 8.08 -4.36
CA ILE A 10 -28.26 9.40 -3.79
C ILE A 10 -27.50 10.23 -4.84
N GLY A 11 -28.20 11.20 -5.43
CA GLY A 11 -27.63 12.23 -6.28
C GLY A 11 -27.24 13.48 -5.48
N ARG A 12 -26.68 14.48 -6.19
CA ARG A 12 -26.22 15.75 -5.59
C ARG A 12 -27.36 16.61 -5.04
N GLU A 13 -28.57 16.38 -5.50
CA GLU A 13 -29.80 17.03 -5.09
C GLU A 13 -30.34 16.58 -3.71
N HIS A 14 -29.75 15.54 -3.12
CA HIS A 14 -30.19 15.02 -1.83
C HIS A 14 -29.79 15.95 -0.68
N ASP A 15 -30.73 16.29 0.23
CA ASP A 15 -30.53 17.29 1.30
C ASP A 15 -29.26 17.06 2.14
N ASN A 16 -28.96 15.80 2.47
CA ASN A 16 -27.78 15.40 3.24
C ASN A 16 -26.61 14.88 2.38
N PHE A 17 -26.55 15.21 1.09
CA PHE A 17 -25.56 14.67 0.14
C PHE A 17 -24.13 14.83 0.64
N GLU A 18 -23.73 16.03 1.07
CA GLU A 18 -22.36 16.32 1.48
C GLU A 18 -21.92 15.48 2.69
N GLU A 19 -22.80 15.30 3.67
CA GLU A 19 -22.49 14.51 4.86
C GLU A 19 -22.28 13.04 4.47
N ILE A 20 -23.21 12.49 3.68
CA ILE A 20 -23.14 11.10 3.22
C ILE A 20 -21.89 10.90 2.35
N PHE A 21 -21.64 11.79 1.40
CA PHE A 21 -20.46 11.73 0.53
C PHE A 21 -19.15 11.83 1.32
N ASN A 22 -19.08 12.73 2.31
CA ASN A 22 -17.91 12.88 3.18
C ASN A 22 -17.67 11.64 4.05
N ASN A 23 -18.72 10.94 4.47
CA ASN A 23 -18.60 9.69 5.23
C ASN A 23 -17.93 8.57 4.43
N TYR A 24 -18.00 8.59 3.09
CA TYR A 24 -17.27 7.64 2.24
C TYR A 24 -15.88 8.16 1.84
N THR A 25 -15.75 9.44 1.52
CA THR A 25 -14.47 9.98 1.02
C THR A 25 -13.42 10.18 2.11
N LYS A 26 -13.81 10.55 3.34
CA LYS A 26 -12.87 10.65 4.48
C LYS A 26 -12.12 9.35 4.74
N PRO A 27 -12.77 8.19 4.95
CA PRO A 27 -12.05 6.94 5.20
C PRO A 27 -11.23 6.49 3.99
N LEU A 28 -11.65 6.78 2.75
CA LEU A 28 -10.81 6.51 1.56
C LEU A 28 -9.49 7.27 1.61
N LYS A 29 -9.54 8.58 1.88
CA LYS A 29 -8.33 9.42 2.01
C LYS A 29 -7.45 8.95 3.16
N VAL A 30 -8.03 8.64 4.32
CA VAL A 30 -7.28 8.18 5.50
C VAL A 30 -6.58 6.85 5.20
N ASN A 31 -7.26 5.87 4.61
CA ASN A 31 -6.65 4.58 4.29
C ASN A 31 -5.53 4.73 3.26
N LEU A 32 -5.69 5.56 2.22
CA LEU A 32 -4.61 5.85 1.27
C LEU A 32 -3.42 6.55 1.93
N TRP A 33 -3.67 7.51 2.83
CA TRP A 33 -2.60 8.18 3.58
C TRP A 33 -1.85 7.21 4.49
N LEU A 34 -2.57 6.32 5.18
CA LEU A 34 -1.95 5.27 5.99
C LEU A 34 -1.15 4.30 5.13
N SER A 35 -1.66 3.92 3.96
CA SER A 35 -0.91 3.10 2.99
C SER A 35 0.40 3.78 2.58
N ALA A 36 0.37 5.07 2.25
CA ALA A 36 1.56 5.85 1.94
C ALA A 36 2.52 5.95 3.13
N ALA A 37 1.98 6.22 4.33
CA ALA A 37 2.76 6.32 5.57
C ALA A 37 3.48 5.01 5.91
N TRP A 38 2.86 3.85 5.68
CA TRP A 38 3.52 2.56 5.87
C TRP A 38 4.69 2.36 4.89
N LEU A 39 4.51 2.71 3.61
CA LEU A 39 5.59 2.58 2.61
C LEU A 39 6.74 3.54 2.91
N ILE A 40 6.44 4.80 3.25
CA ILE A 40 7.44 5.81 3.61
C ILE A 40 8.12 5.44 4.92
N GLY A 41 7.35 4.97 5.91
CA GLY A 41 7.85 4.52 7.20
C GLY A 41 8.83 3.37 7.05
N LEU A 42 8.51 2.38 6.21
CA LEU A 42 9.43 1.28 5.89
C LEU A 42 10.74 1.79 5.28
N ALA A 43 10.67 2.66 4.27
CA ALA A 43 11.86 3.25 3.66
C ALA A 43 12.69 4.03 4.68
N THR A 44 12.02 4.79 5.56
CA THR A 44 12.67 5.58 6.62
C THR A 44 13.37 4.66 7.62
N VAL A 45 12.72 3.59 8.08
CA VAL A 45 13.33 2.61 9.00
C VAL A 45 14.58 1.98 8.38
N VAL A 46 14.50 1.55 7.11
CA VAL A 46 15.65 0.98 6.39
C VAL A 46 16.82 1.97 6.32
N VAL A 47 16.55 3.24 6.01
CA VAL A 47 17.59 4.29 5.98
C VAL A 47 18.16 4.57 7.37
N LEU A 48 17.33 4.71 8.39
CA LEU A 48 17.76 4.98 9.76
C LEU A 48 18.62 3.85 10.31
N MET A 49 18.27 2.59 10.05
CA MET A 49 19.07 1.44 10.47
C MET A 49 20.44 1.36 9.80
N ASN A 50 20.60 1.95 8.61
CA ASN A 50 21.88 1.99 7.89
C ASN A 50 22.73 3.24 8.20
N THR A 51 22.14 4.28 8.79
CA THR A 51 22.81 5.57 9.04
C THR A 51 23.13 5.81 10.51
N LEU A 52 22.33 5.26 11.42
CA LEU A 52 22.56 5.38 12.86
C LEU A 52 23.43 4.22 13.35
N ASP A 53 24.66 4.52 13.78
CA ASP A 53 25.61 3.52 14.25
C ASP A 53 25.07 2.66 15.40
N PHE A 54 24.18 3.20 16.24
CA PHE A 54 23.52 2.45 17.32
C PHE A 54 22.54 1.37 16.81
N LEU A 55 21.91 1.58 15.66
CA LEU A 55 20.97 0.62 15.05
C LEU A 55 21.64 -0.32 14.06
N LYS A 56 22.89 -0.03 13.72
CA LYS A 56 23.69 -0.84 12.82
C LYS A 56 24.02 -2.16 13.51
N PRO A 57 23.77 -3.32 12.88
CA PRO A 57 24.08 -4.59 13.49
C PRO A 57 25.61 -4.77 13.58
N GLU A 58 26.19 -4.52 14.76
CA GLU A 58 27.64 -4.69 14.98
C GLU A 58 28.07 -6.16 15.00
N GLN A 59 27.14 -7.06 15.36
CA GLN A 59 27.41 -8.50 15.55
C GLN A 59 26.94 -9.36 14.36
N GLU A 60 26.32 -8.75 13.35
CA GLU A 60 25.69 -9.48 12.24
C GLU A 60 26.27 -9.06 10.89
N SER A 61 26.37 -10.01 9.96
CA SER A 61 26.77 -9.67 8.59
C SER A 61 25.69 -8.81 7.94
N ILE A 62 26.12 -7.85 7.10
CA ILE A 62 25.20 -7.00 6.31
C ILE A 62 24.24 -7.87 5.49
N GLY A 63 24.68 -9.05 5.03
CA GLY A 63 23.86 -10.05 4.35
C GLY A 63 22.73 -10.60 5.21
N GLY A 64 23.03 -11.04 6.44
CA GLY A 64 22.02 -11.58 7.36
C GLY A 64 21.00 -10.54 7.81
N TRP A 65 21.43 -9.28 7.98
CA TRP A 65 20.51 -8.18 8.26
C TRP A 65 19.58 -7.88 7.08
N PHE A 66 20.13 -7.85 5.87
CA PHE A 66 19.37 -7.62 4.65
C PHE A 66 18.31 -8.71 4.43
N GLU A 67 18.62 -9.97 4.74
CA GLU A 67 17.66 -11.06 4.73
C GLU A 67 16.47 -10.79 5.66
N ARG A 68 16.72 -10.39 6.91
CA ARG A 68 15.64 -10.09 7.87
C ARG A 68 14.81 -8.88 7.49
N SER A 69 15.41 -7.88 6.83
CA SER A 69 14.67 -6.72 6.34
C SER A 69 13.60 -7.10 5.30
N GLY A 70 13.77 -8.23 4.61
CA GLY A 70 12.74 -8.81 3.73
C GLY A 70 11.43 -9.16 4.46
N ALA A 71 11.50 -9.57 5.73
CA ALA A 71 10.31 -9.83 6.55
C ALA A 71 9.55 -8.52 6.89
N LEU A 72 10.27 -7.43 7.16
CA LEU A 72 9.67 -6.11 7.39
C LEU A 72 8.94 -5.58 6.14
N LEU A 73 9.53 -5.78 4.96
CA LEU A 73 8.89 -5.52 3.67
C LEU A 73 7.57 -6.31 3.52
N GLY A 74 7.60 -7.61 3.87
CA GLY A 74 6.42 -8.47 3.84
C GLY A 74 5.30 -8.00 4.78
N VAL A 75 5.62 -7.68 6.03
CA VAL A 75 4.64 -7.18 7.03
C VAL A 75 4.03 -5.86 6.58
N CYS A 76 4.86 -4.90 6.14
CA CYS A 76 4.36 -3.62 5.65
C CYS A 76 3.48 -3.81 4.41
N GLY A 77 3.84 -4.71 3.51
CA GLY A 77 3.02 -5.07 2.37
C GLY A 77 1.65 -5.60 2.78
N MET A 78 1.59 -6.53 3.73
CA MET A 78 0.31 -7.04 4.25
C MET A 78 -0.55 -5.96 4.90
N LEU A 79 0.06 -5.06 5.67
CA LEU A 79 -0.66 -3.94 6.28
C LEU A 79 -1.26 -3.01 5.23
N VAL A 80 -0.53 -2.71 4.17
CA VAL A 80 -1.06 -1.91 3.07
C VAL A 80 -2.19 -2.65 2.34
N GLU A 81 -2.02 -3.94 2.02
CA GLU A 81 -3.07 -4.76 1.39
C GLU A 81 -4.37 -4.80 2.19
N PHE A 82 -4.28 -4.94 3.52
CA PHE A 82 -5.46 -4.89 4.39
C PHE A 82 -6.23 -3.57 4.25
N ARG A 83 -5.50 -2.45 4.13
CA ARG A 83 -6.10 -1.12 3.90
C ARG A 83 -6.69 -1.00 2.50
N LEU A 84 -6.04 -1.58 1.48
CA LEU A 84 -6.58 -1.61 0.11
C LEU A 84 -7.87 -2.41 0.02
N LYS A 85 -8.00 -3.52 0.75
CA LYS A 85 -9.28 -4.24 0.88
C LYS A 85 -10.37 -3.42 1.55
N THR A 86 -10.01 -2.63 2.56
CA THR A 86 -10.94 -1.69 3.20
C THR A 86 -11.43 -0.63 2.21
N ILE A 87 -10.53 -0.08 1.39
CA ILE A 87 -10.86 0.85 0.30
C ILE A 87 -11.80 0.19 -0.71
N ASP A 88 -11.54 -1.07 -1.09
CA ASP A 88 -12.38 -1.82 -2.03
C ASP A 88 -13.82 -1.95 -1.53
N ASN A 89 -13.99 -2.35 -0.26
CA ASN A 89 -15.30 -2.46 0.36
C ASN A 89 -16.05 -1.10 0.40
N ILE A 90 -15.34 0.00 0.66
CA ILE A 90 -15.96 1.34 0.65
C ILE A 90 -16.43 1.72 -0.76
N ILE A 91 -15.63 1.44 -1.79
CA ILE A 91 -15.98 1.74 -3.19
C ILE A 91 -17.18 0.90 -3.65
N GLN A 92 -17.20 -0.40 -3.34
CA GLN A 92 -18.35 -1.27 -3.66
C GLN A 92 -19.63 -0.80 -2.95
N ASN A 93 -19.53 -0.39 -1.68
CA ASN A 93 -20.68 0.16 -0.97
C ASN A 93 -21.14 1.51 -1.55
N ALA A 94 -20.21 2.31 -2.09
CA ALA A 94 -20.54 3.57 -2.77
C ALA A 94 -21.25 3.33 -4.10
N SER A 95 -20.84 2.33 -4.90
CA SER A 95 -21.45 2.03 -6.19
C SER A 95 -22.91 1.60 -6.10
N MET A 96 -23.30 1.01 -4.97
CA MET A 96 -24.69 0.60 -4.72
C MET A 96 -25.57 1.75 -4.21
N LYS A 97 -24.97 2.88 -3.80
CA LYS A 97 -25.68 3.95 -3.07
C LYS A 97 -25.75 5.28 -3.83
N PHE A 98 -24.75 5.59 -4.64
CA PHE A 98 -24.68 6.86 -5.37
C PHE A 98 -25.09 6.71 -6.83
N THR A 99 -25.59 7.80 -7.42
CA THR A 99 -25.84 7.87 -8.86
C THR A 99 -24.52 7.75 -9.66
N PRO A 100 -24.57 7.30 -10.93
CA PRO A 100 -23.36 7.04 -11.73
C PRO A 100 -22.44 8.26 -11.90
N ASP A 101 -23.01 9.47 -11.99
CA ASP A 101 -22.27 10.73 -12.11
C ASP A 101 -21.45 11.04 -10.84
N VAL A 102 -22.03 10.81 -9.66
CA VAL A 102 -21.31 10.94 -8.38
C VAL A 102 -20.30 9.80 -8.21
N PHE A 103 -20.65 8.59 -8.64
CA PHE A 103 -19.77 7.43 -8.54
C PHE A 103 -18.47 7.61 -9.35
N GLN A 104 -18.49 8.38 -10.45
CA GLN A 104 -17.27 8.71 -11.20
C GLN A 104 -16.18 9.35 -10.31
N GLU A 105 -16.55 10.09 -9.26
CA GLU A 105 -15.59 10.67 -8.32
C GLU A 105 -14.86 9.62 -7.47
N PHE A 106 -15.39 8.40 -7.37
CA PHE A 106 -14.79 7.27 -6.68
C PHE A 106 -13.79 6.50 -7.55
N VAL A 107 -13.92 6.57 -8.88
CA VAL A 107 -13.04 5.89 -9.85
C VAL A 107 -11.58 6.31 -9.71
N ARG A 108 -11.31 7.57 -9.31
CA ARG A 108 -9.92 8.01 -9.01
C ARG A 108 -9.29 7.21 -7.87
N TYR A 109 -10.07 6.88 -6.83
CA TYR A 109 -9.57 6.12 -5.68
C TYR A 109 -9.33 4.66 -6.05
N GLU A 110 -10.13 4.11 -6.96
CA GLU A 110 -9.89 2.78 -7.53
C GLU A 110 -8.56 2.74 -8.32
N ARG A 111 -8.28 3.79 -9.10
CA ARG A 111 -6.99 3.91 -9.80
C ARG A 111 -5.82 4.00 -8.81
N TYR A 112 -5.93 4.81 -7.76
CA TYR A 112 -4.92 4.89 -6.72
C TYR A 112 -4.72 3.55 -6.01
N LYS A 113 -5.80 2.85 -5.63
CA LYS A 113 -5.75 1.49 -5.10
C LYS A 113 -4.95 0.57 -6.01
N GLY A 114 -5.20 0.61 -7.32
CA GLY A 114 -4.46 -0.17 -8.32
C GLY A 114 -2.96 0.12 -8.34
N TYR A 115 -2.55 1.39 -8.18
CA TYR A 115 -1.12 1.73 -8.07
C TYR A 115 -0.50 1.19 -6.78
N PHE A 116 -1.15 1.38 -5.63
CA PHE A 116 -0.65 0.85 -4.35
C PHE A 116 -0.56 -0.68 -4.36
N HIS A 117 -1.54 -1.38 -4.94
CA HIS A 117 -1.52 -2.84 -5.07
C HIS A 117 -0.30 -3.32 -5.86
N LYS A 118 -0.02 -2.70 -7.01
CA LYS A 118 1.17 -3.02 -7.82
C LYS A 118 2.48 -2.75 -7.08
N LEU A 119 2.55 -1.64 -6.33
CA LEU A 119 3.72 -1.30 -5.53
C LEU A 119 3.96 -2.32 -4.43
N VAL A 120 2.93 -2.67 -3.68
CA VAL A 120 3.01 -3.65 -2.60
C VAL A 120 3.35 -5.03 -3.12
N LEU A 121 2.74 -5.47 -4.21
CA LEU A 121 3.08 -6.74 -4.85
C LEU A 121 4.56 -6.79 -5.23
N SER A 122 5.06 -5.68 -5.80
CA SER A 122 6.48 -5.55 -6.16
C SER A 122 7.38 -5.63 -4.91
N TYR A 123 7.00 -4.95 -3.83
CA TYR A 123 7.72 -5.01 -2.54
C TYR A 123 7.64 -6.39 -1.89
N ALA A 124 6.54 -7.11 -2.04
CA ALA A 124 6.40 -8.48 -1.55
C ALA A 124 7.33 -9.44 -2.30
N ILE A 125 7.42 -9.32 -3.63
CA ILE A 125 8.35 -10.11 -4.45
C ILE A 125 9.81 -9.79 -4.05
N ILE A 126 10.16 -8.51 -3.96
CA ILE A 126 11.50 -8.07 -3.55
C ILE A 126 11.80 -8.56 -2.13
N GLY A 127 10.87 -8.39 -1.19
CA GLY A 127 11.01 -8.83 0.20
C GLY A 127 11.20 -10.35 0.31
N ALA A 128 10.48 -11.14 -0.49
CA ALA A 128 10.64 -12.59 -0.53
C ALA A 128 12.03 -13.00 -1.07
N ILE A 129 12.50 -12.35 -2.13
CA ILE A 129 13.86 -12.57 -2.68
C ILE A 129 14.92 -12.18 -1.65
N MET A 130 14.78 -11.02 -1.02
CA MET A 130 15.70 -10.55 0.02
C MET A 130 15.75 -11.54 1.18
N TRP A 131 14.60 -12.01 1.64
CA TRP A 131 14.52 -12.95 2.75
C TRP A 131 15.12 -14.33 2.41
N SER A 132 14.97 -14.79 1.16
CA SER A 132 15.45 -16.11 0.73
C SER A 132 16.92 -16.11 0.29
N TYR A 133 17.42 -15.01 -0.28
CA TYR A 133 18.73 -14.94 -0.95
C TYR A 133 19.51 -13.66 -0.68
N GLY A 134 19.25 -12.96 0.42
CA GLY A 134 19.86 -11.65 0.69
C GLY A 134 21.39 -11.65 0.70
N SER A 135 22.03 -12.66 1.30
CA SER A 135 23.50 -12.77 1.31
C SER A 135 24.10 -13.03 -0.10
N PRO A 136 23.60 -14.00 -0.91
CA PRO A 136 24.02 -14.17 -2.30
C PRO A 136 23.79 -12.94 -3.20
N VAL A 137 22.65 -12.26 -3.06
CA VAL A 137 22.30 -11.09 -3.87
C VAL A 137 23.29 -9.94 -3.62
N LEU A 138 23.61 -9.67 -2.34
CA LEU A 138 24.59 -8.65 -1.99
C LEU A 138 26.00 -9.00 -2.47
N PHE A 139 26.39 -10.27 -2.40
CA PHE A 139 27.68 -10.72 -2.91
C PHE A 139 27.79 -10.57 -4.44
N GLY A 140 26.73 -10.94 -5.18
CA GLY A 140 26.65 -10.80 -6.63
C GLY A 140 26.66 -9.34 -7.09
N LEU A 141 25.88 -8.46 -6.44
CA LEU A 141 25.86 -7.03 -6.74
C LEU A 141 27.24 -6.37 -6.53
N ARG A 142 27.96 -6.79 -5.48
CA ARG A 142 29.32 -6.31 -5.23
C ARG A 142 30.28 -6.73 -6.35
N HIS A 143 30.16 -7.96 -6.84
CA HIS A 143 30.95 -8.46 -7.98
C HIS A 143 30.65 -7.73 -9.29
N ILE A 144 29.38 -7.44 -9.58
CA ILE A 144 28.97 -6.69 -10.77
C ILE A 144 29.49 -5.25 -10.69
N SER A 145 29.43 -4.61 -9.52
CA SER A 145 29.97 -3.26 -9.34
C SER A 145 31.47 -3.19 -9.60
N MET A 146 32.24 -4.19 -9.16
CA MET A 146 33.69 -4.24 -9.45
C MET A 146 33.99 -4.42 -10.95
N TRP A 147 33.10 -5.07 -11.69
CA TRP A 147 33.21 -5.24 -13.14
C TRP A 147 32.88 -3.97 -13.94
N ILE A 148 31.98 -3.13 -13.43
CA ILE A 148 31.57 -1.87 -14.08
C ILE A 148 32.59 -0.76 -13.82
N TYR A 149 33.30 -0.81 -12.69
CA TYR A 149 34.33 0.18 -12.30
C TYR A 149 35.78 -0.28 -12.61
N SER A 150 35.95 -1.38 -13.35
CA SER A 150 37.22 -1.87 -13.92
C SER A 150 37.33 -1.49 -15.40
#